data_AF-A0A920VEE7-F1
#
_entry.id   AF-A0A920VEE7-F1
#
_cell.length_a   1.000
_cell.length_b   1.000
_cell.length_c   1.000
_cell.angle_alpha   90.00
_cell.angle_beta   90.00
_cell.angle_gamma   90.00
#
_symmetry.space_group_name_H-M   'P 1'
#
loop_
_entity.id
_entity.type
_entity.pdbx_description
1 polymer ?
#
loop_
_entity_poly.entity_id
_entity_poly.type
_entity_poly.pdbx_seq_one_letter_code
_entity_poly.pdbx_strand_id
1 'polypeptide(L)'
;MGECLAEIGYKDMVAMDLSQGMLEEAKSKNVYSGFDQMALGGDLDYATDEFDAVISVGVLLKDMPLRIPSMSLRASLNPAD
;
A
#
# COMPACT_ATOMS: atom_id res chain seq x y z
N MET A 1 8.91 5.46 1.34
CA MET A 1 7.65 5.81 0.65
C MET A 1 6.55 6.07 1.66
N GLY A 2 6.00 5.07 2.37
CA GLY A 2 4.96 5.34 3.38
C GLY A 2 5.35 6.37 4.44
N GLU A 3 6.58 6.33 4.94
CA GLU A 3 7.10 7.35 5.88
C GLU A 3 7.08 8.77 5.28
N CYS A 4 7.49 8.93 4.02
CA CYS A 4 7.44 10.22 3.33
C CYS A 4 6.00 10.73 3.16
N LEU A 5 5.04 9.82 2.95
CA LEU A 5 3.62 10.15 2.83
C LEU A 5 3.04 10.55 4.19
N ALA A 6 3.45 9.87 5.27
CA ALA A 6 3.12 10.28 6.63
C ALA A 6 3.66 11.68 6.96
N GLU A 7 4.89 11.98 6.58
CA GLU A 7 5.52 13.28 6.79
C GLU A 7 4.75 14.43 6.10
N ILE A 8 4.18 14.19 4.92
CA ILE A 8 3.39 15.21 4.19
C ILE A 8 1.90 15.21 4.57
N GLY A 9 1.48 14.38 5.53
CA GLY A 9 0.16 14.48 6.16
C GLY A 9 -0.82 13.33 5.90
N TYR A 10 -0.42 12.29 5.15
CA TYR A 10 -1.26 11.11 4.96
C TYR A 10 -1.21 10.21 6.20
N LYS A 11 -2.35 9.94 6.82
CA LYS A 11 -2.41 9.27 8.14
C LYS A 11 -3.15 7.95 8.16
N ASP A 12 -4.00 7.70 7.17
CA ASP A 12 -4.74 6.45 7.05
C ASP A 12 -4.26 5.70 5.82
N MET A 13 -3.21 4.89 6.00
CA MET A 13 -2.50 4.18 4.95
C MET A 13 -2.52 2.68 5.23
N VAL A 14 -3.11 1.90 4.32
CA VAL A 14 -3.02 0.43 4.34
C VAL A 14 -1.82 0.01 3.51
N ALA A 15 -1.01 -0.94 3.98
CA ALA A 15 0.04 -1.59 3.19
C ALA A 15 -0.49 -2.92 2.62
N MET A 16 -0.35 -3.14 1.31
CA MET A 16 -0.80 -4.38 0.66
C MET A 16 0.32 -5.02 -0.14
N ASP A 17 0.73 -6.23 0.25
CA ASP A 17 1.89 -6.94 -0.33
C ASP A 17 1.69 -8.45 -0.35
N LEU A 18 2.05 -9.13 -1.43
CA LEU A 18 2.05 -10.60 -1.46
C LEU A 18 3.08 -11.22 -0.49
N SER A 19 4.16 -10.51 -0.19
CA SER A 19 5.26 -10.95 0.66
C SER A 19 5.00 -10.61 2.13
N GLN A 20 4.86 -11.65 2.96
CA GLN A 20 4.72 -11.48 4.40
C GLN A 20 5.90 -10.72 5.04
N GLY A 21 7.13 -10.97 4.58
CA GLY A 21 8.32 -10.27 5.10
C GLY A 21 8.27 -8.77 4.82
N MET A 22 7.64 -8.35 3.72
CA MET A 22 7.52 -6.94 3.39
C MET A 22 6.40 -6.25 4.18
N LEU A 23 5.36 -6.99 4.55
CA LEU A 23 4.39 -6.52 5.54
C LEU A 23 5.00 -6.39 6.94
N GLU A 24 5.96 -7.25 7.31
CA GLU A 24 6.71 -7.09 8.57
C GLU A 24 7.58 -5.83 8.55
N GLU A 25 8.26 -5.55 7.44
CA GLU A 25 8.97 -4.29 7.24
C GLU A 25 8.02 -3.07 7.25
N ALA A 26 6.79 -3.22 6.74
CA ALA A 26 5.80 -2.15 6.84
C ALA A 26 5.34 -1.93 8.29
N LYS A 27 5.15 -3.00 9.06
CA LYS A 27 4.78 -2.94 10.49
C LYS A 27 5.84 -2.22 11.32
N SER A 28 7.12 -2.45 11.05
CA SER A 28 8.22 -1.82 11.80
C SER A 28 8.23 -0.28 11.67
N LYS A 29 7.67 0.25 10.58
CA LYS A 29 7.59 1.69 10.30
C LYS A 29 6.51 2.41 11.10
N ASN A 30 5.49 1.69 11.58
CA ASN A 30 4.41 2.22 12.42
C ASN A 30 3.70 3.46 11.84
N VAL A 31 3.57 3.54 10.50
CA VAL A 31 2.85 4.60 9.78
C VAL A 31 1.61 4.09 9.05
N TYR A 32 1.36 2.79 9.09
CA TYR A 32 0.23 2.14 8.40
C TYR A 32 -0.84 1.72 9.40
N SER A 33 -2.10 1.84 9.00
CA SER A 33 -3.29 1.43 9.76
C SER A 33 -3.72 -0.02 9.48
N GLY A 34 -3.28 -0.61 8.36
CA GLY A 34 -3.64 -1.96 7.94
C GLY A 34 -2.53 -2.65 7.14
N PHE A 35 -2.58 -3.99 7.08
CA PHE A 35 -1.57 -4.84 6.44
C PHE A 35 -2.23 -6.04 5.76
N ASP A 36 -2.36 -6.00 4.44
CA ASP A 36 -3.10 -7.01 3.69
C ASP A 36 -2.18 -7.82 2.77
N GLN A 37 -2.19 -9.14 2.93
CA GLN A 37 -1.37 -10.01 2.11
C GLN A 37 -2.11 -10.45 0.83
N MET A 38 -1.94 -9.70 -0.26
CA MET A 38 -2.68 -9.93 -1.51
C MET A 38 -1.80 -9.74 -2.76
N ALA A 39 -2.20 -10.36 -3.87
CA ALA A 39 -1.52 -10.22 -5.16
C ALA A 39 -2.20 -9.17 -6.05
N LEU A 40 -1.40 -8.31 -6.69
CA LEU A 40 -1.88 -7.46 -7.79
C LEU A 40 -2.12 -8.31 -9.04
N GLY A 41 -3.29 -8.13 -9.67
CA GLY A 41 -3.65 -8.81 -10.93
C GLY A 41 -4.87 -9.74 -10.84
N GLY A 42 -5.44 -9.90 -9.65
CA GLY A 42 -6.77 -10.49 -9.45
C GLY A 42 -7.75 -9.48 -8.83
N ASP A 43 -8.96 -9.95 -8.52
CA ASP A 43 -9.90 -9.17 -7.72
C ASP A 43 -9.30 -8.91 -6.33
N LEU A 44 -9.31 -7.66 -5.93
CA LEU A 44 -8.95 -7.26 -4.58
C LEU A 44 -10.21 -7.28 -3.71
N ASP A 45 -10.09 -7.74 -2.46
CA ASP A 45 -11.19 -7.76 -1.49
C ASP A 45 -11.41 -6.37 -0.88
N TYR A 46 -11.56 -5.38 -1.76
CA TYR A 46 -11.84 -3.99 -1.42
C TYR A 46 -13.10 -3.56 -2.15
N ALA A 47 -13.88 -2.69 -1.52
CA ALA A 47 -15.01 -2.06 -2.17
C ALA A 47 -14.51 -1.15 -3.30
N THR A 48 -15.33 -1.01 -4.34
CA THR A 48 -15.10 0.02 -5.37
C THR A 48 -15.04 1.39 -4.70
N ASP A 49 -14.04 2.21 -5.08
CA ASP A 49 -13.83 3.57 -4.56
C ASP A 49 -13.47 3.62 -3.06
N GLU A 50 -12.93 2.52 -2.49
CA GLU A 50 -12.50 2.48 -1.09
C GLU A 50 -11.28 3.37 -0.78
N PHE A 51 -10.44 3.62 -1.80
CA PHE A 51 -9.19 4.37 -1.68
C PHE A 51 -9.22 5.65 -2.51
N ASP A 52 -8.98 6.80 -1.87
CA ASP A 52 -8.86 8.10 -2.54
C ASP A 52 -7.67 8.19 -3.52
N ALA A 53 -6.62 7.39 -3.25
CA ALA A 53 -5.45 7.26 -4.08
C ALA A 53 -4.83 5.88 -3.89
N VAL A 54 -4.16 5.38 -4.92
CA VAL A 54 -3.35 4.15 -4.85
C VAL A 54 -1.97 4.46 -5.42
N ILE A 55 -0.93 4.18 -4.65
CA ILE A 55 0.46 4.33 -5.07
C ILE A 55 1.05 2.93 -5.26
N SER A 56 1.94 2.77 -6.24
CA SER A 56 2.64 1.52 -6.49
C SER A 56 4.06 1.83 -6.93
N VAL A 57 5.05 1.47 -6.11
CA VAL A 57 6.47 1.82 -6.31
C VAL A 57 7.29 0.54 -6.50
N GLY A 58 7.95 0.43 -7.65
CA GLY A 58 8.80 -0.74 -7.96
C GLY A 58 8.05 -2.02 -8.29
N VAL A 59 6.74 -1.95 -8.55
CA VAL A 59 5.83 -3.10 -8.69
C VAL A 59 5.56 -3.50 -10.15
N LEU A 60 5.64 -2.55 -11.08
CA LEU A 60 5.34 -2.79 -12.51
C LEU A 60 6.64 -2.85 -13.32
N LEU A 61 7.06 -4.07 -13.66
CA LEU A 61 8.10 -4.30 -14.67
C LEU A 61 7.54 -5.15 -15.81
N LYS A 62 7.89 -4.74 -17.02
CA LYS A 62 7.53 -5.38 -18.29
C LYS A 62 8.17 -6.79 -18.30
N ASP A 63 7.32 -7.82 -18.25
CA ASP A 63 7.65 -9.22 -18.60
C ASP A 63 8.14 -10.21 -17.52
N MET A 64 7.60 -10.28 -16.28
CA MET A 64 8.01 -11.36 -15.35
C MET A 64 6.88 -12.11 -14.59
N PRO A 65 6.90 -13.46 -14.55
CA PRO A 65 6.13 -14.29 -13.63
C PRO A 65 6.87 -14.46 -12.28
N LEU A 66 6.17 -14.17 -11.18
CA LEU A 66 6.54 -14.32 -9.74
C LEU A 66 7.43 -13.27 -9.03
N ARG A 67 6.91 -12.91 -7.83
CA ARG A 67 7.54 -12.47 -6.56
C ARG A 67 8.30 -11.15 -6.56
N ILE A 68 7.57 -10.05 -6.33
CA ILE A 68 8.14 -8.83 -5.73
C ILE A 68 7.08 -8.07 -4.93
N PRO A 69 7.49 -7.27 -3.93
CA PRO A 69 6.58 -6.62 -3.01
C PRO A 69 5.77 -5.52 -3.66
N SER A 70 4.46 -5.54 -3.41
CA SER A 70 3.58 -4.43 -3.71
C SER A 70 3.35 -3.59 -2.46
N MET A 71 3.13 -2.30 -2.62
CA MET A 71 2.70 -1.45 -1.51
C MET A 71 1.61 -0.55 -2.05
N SER A 72 0.36 -1.03 -2.05
CA SER A 72 -0.80 -0.16 -2.18
C SER A 72 -0.86 0.75 -0.95
N LEU A 73 -1.40 1.94 -1.08
CA LEU A 73 -1.47 2.94 -0.03
C LEU A 73 -2.86 3.55 -0.06
N ARG A 74 -3.59 3.54 1.05
CA ARG A 74 -4.73 4.45 1.26
C ARG A 74 -4.16 5.82 1.53
N ALA A 75 -4.62 6.84 0.82
CA ALA A 75 -4.17 8.20 1.05
C ALA A 75 -5.40 9.11 1.12
N SER A 76 -6.15 9.02 2.22
CA SER A 76 -7.14 10.05 2.49
C SER A 76 -6.38 11.33 2.84
N LEU A 77 -6.31 12.26 1.89
CA LEU A 77 -6.16 13.66 2.23
C LEU A 77 -7.41 13.96 3.04
N ASN A 78 -7.31 13.95 4.37
CA ASN A 78 -8.26 14.75 5.13
C ASN A 78 -8.15 16.15 4.51
N PRO A 79 -9.22 16.71 3.91
CA PRO A 79 -9.21 18.13 3.66
C PRO A 79 -8.97 18.75 5.04
N ALA A 80 -7.80 19.36 5.21
CA ALA A 80 -7.55 20.19 6.37
C ALA A 80 -8.67 21.24 6.43
N ASP A 81 -9.03 21.58 7.66
CA ASP A 81 -9.87 22.72 8.04
C ASP A 81 -9.78 23.96 7.11
#